data_AF-A0A022WDX3-F1
#
_entry.id   AF-A0A022WDX3-F1
#
_cell.length_a   1.000
_cell.length_b   1.000
_cell.length_c   1.000
_cell.angle_alpha   90.00
_cell.angle_beta   90.00
_cell.angle_gamma   90.00
#
_symmetry.space_group_name_H-M   'P 1'
#
loop_
_entity.id
_entity.type
_entity.pdbx_description
1 polymer ?
#
loop_
_entity_poly.entity_id
_entity_poly.type
_entity_poly.pdbx_seq_one_letter_code
_entity_poly.pdbx_strand_id
1 'polypeptide(L)'
;MSEQDKKDQKRNEVRFINSFFLAFMFQSLTPRFNYQEIRRKSTKETQDMKEELQRKEQLKEAAKKKREKQEEIEAKARIKAKIEADKQARKLKAEKEKAEREGRVLEEQKAQPTPAAAPVASKPASAYTETRLRLMTPSGNVIKSFPVDTTLFEVAAALQQEGNQVNSFTQTFPKKVFNQEDFGATLKELGFVPSGSLIVG
;
A
#
# COMPACT_ATOMS: atom_id res chain seq x y z
N MET A 1 5.42 88.08 34.97
CA MET A 1 5.55 86.65 35.26
C MET A 1 6.28 86.51 36.58
N SER A 2 5.58 86.06 37.63
CA SER A 2 6.09 86.06 39.00
C SER A 2 7.23 85.04 39.16
N GLU A 3 8.18 85.30 40.06
CA GLU A 3 9.34 84.41 40.30
C GLU A 3 8.95 82.96 40.64
N GLN A 4 7.76 82.77 41.21
CA GLN A 4 7.20 81.45 41.51
C GLN A 4 6.92 80.63 40.24
N ASP A 5 6.34 81.23 39.20
CA ASP A 5 6.03 80.54 37.94
C ASP A 5 7.30 80.02 37.24
N LYS A 6 8.38 80.80 37.28
CA LYS A 6 9.68 80.40 36.70
C LYS A 6 10.29 79.21 37.44
N LYS A 7 10.11 79.13 38.77
CA LYS A 7 10.61 78.03 39.59
C LYS A 7 9.81 76.76 39.33
N ASP A 8 8.50 76.87 39.15
CA ASP A 8 7.63 75.75 38.77
C ASP A 8 7.91 75.24 37.36
N GLN A 9 8.15 76.15 36.40
CA GLN A 9 8.56 75.80 35.06
C GLN A 9 9.88 75.01 35.06
N LYS A 10 10.90 75.50 35.78
CA LYS A 10 12.17 74.77 35.91
C LYS A 10 12.01 73.42 36.59
N ARG A 11 11.16 73.31 37.62
CA ARG A 11 10.88 72.02 38.28
C ARG A 11 10.23 71.02 37.33
N ASN A 12 9.27 71.46 36.52
CA ASN A 12 8.62 70.60 35.54
C ASN A 12 9.56 70.23 34.39
N GLU A 13 10.41 71.15 33.95
CA GLU A 13 11.42 70.88 32.92
C GLU A 13 12.48 69.87 33.41
N VAL A 14 12.96 70.01 34.65
CA VAL A 14 13.87 69.02 35.26
C VAL A 14 13.20 67.65 35.41
N ARG A 15 11.92 67.61 35.80
CA ARG A 15 11.16 66.34 35.86
C ARG A 15 10.98 65.72 34.48
N PHE A 16 10.72 66.53 33.45
CA PHE A 16 10.56 66.08 32.08
C PHE A 16 11.88 65.53 31.53
N ILE A 17 13.00 66.24 31.74
CA ILE A 17 14.34 65.80 31.34
C ILE A 17 14.71 64.50 32.05
N ASN A 18 14.46 64.38 33.36
CA ASN A 18 14.76 63.15 34.10
C ASN A 18 13.89 61.98 33.65
N SER A 19 12.61 62.21 33.37
CA SER A 19 11.70 61.20 32.82
C SER A 19 12.11 60.77 31.41
N PHE A 20 12.51 61.71 30.56
CA PHE A 20 12.98 61.44 29.20
C PHE A 20 14.29 60.65 29.22
N PHE A 21 15.22 61.02 30.10
CA PHE A 21 16.48 60.31 30.29
C PHE A 21 16.26 58.87 30.76
N LEU A 22 15.36 58.65 31.73
CA LEU A 22 15.02 57.32 32.22
C LEU A 22 14.35 56.46 31.13
N ALA A 23 13.43 57.04 30.36
CA ALA A 23 12.78 56.35 29.22
C ALA A 23 13.79 56.01 28.11
N PHE A 24 14.71 56.91 27.78
CA PHE A 24 15.76 56.69 26.79
C PHE A 24 16.74 55.59 27.23
N MET A 25 17.10 55.56 28.51
CA MET A 25 17.95 54.50 29.06
C MET A 25 17.24 53.14 29.01
N PHE A 26 15.92 53.10 29.27
CA PHE A 26 15.12 51.88 29.19
C PHE A 26 14.94 51.37 27.74
N GLN A 27 14.74 52.28 26.78
CA GLN A 27 14.65 51.98 25.35
C GLN A 27 15.95 51.38 24.79
N SER A 28 17.12 51.74 25.34
CA SER A 28 18.42 51.22 24.90
C SER A 28 18.82 49.87 25.53
N LEU A 29 18.21 49.48 26.67
CA LEU A 29 18.49 48.20 27.34
C LEU A 29 17.60 47.04 26.85
N THR A 30 16.34 47.32 26.52
CA THR A 30 15.35 46.35 26.00
C THR A 30 15.77 45.55 24.74
N PRO A 31 16.47 46.09 23.73
CA PRO A 31 16.85 45.30 22.55
C PRO A 31 17.86 44.19 22.85
N ARG A 32 18.66 44.29 23.92
CA ARG A 32 19.67 43.27 24.26
C ARG A 32 19.07 41.99 24.83
N PHE A 33 18.02 42.10 25.66
CA PHE A 33 17.35 40.93 26.23
C PHE A 33 16.59 40.15 25.15
N ASN A 34 15.89 40.86 24.26
CA ASN A 34 15.16 40.25 23.16
C ASN A 34 16.09 39.47 22.21
N TYR A 35 17.27 40.01 21.87
CA TYR A 35 18.21 39.32 20.97
C TYR A 35 18.77 38.01 21.56
N GLN A 36 19.12 38.01 22.85
CA GLN A 36 19.59 36.78 23.51
C GLN A 36 18.49 35.74 23.63
N GLU A 37 17.26 36.15 23.91
CA GLU A 37 16.10 35.25 23.93
C GLU A 37 15.79 34.66 22.55
N ILE A 38 15.82 35.48 21.49
CA ILE A 38 15.63 35.02 20.11
C ILE A 38 16.72 34.01 19.74
N ARG A 39 17.98 34.28 20.09
CA ARG A 39 19.09 33.35 19.82
C ARG A 39 18.94 32.03 20.57
N ARG A 40 18.51 32.07 21.84
CA ARG A 40 18.23 30.86 22.64
C ARG A 40 17.05 30.06 22.07
N LYS A 41 15.96 30.73 21.70
CA LYS A 41 14.77 30.12 21.08
C LYS A 41 15.11 29.50 19.73
N SER A 42 15.79 30.22 18.84
CA SER A 42 16.24 29.71 17.54
C SER A 42 17.18 28.50 17.67
N THR A 43 18.11 28.52 18.63
CA THR A 43 19.01 27.37 18.88
C THR A 43 18.22 26.16 19.39
N LYS A 44 17.26 26.39 20.28
CA LYS A 44 16.40 25.33 20.83
C LYS A 44 15.48 24.74 19.77
N GLU A 45 14.81 25.56 18.96
CA GLU A 45 13.99 25.12 17.84
C GLU A 45 14.80 24.31 16.82
N THR A 46 16.05 24.71 16.55
CA THR A 46 16.95 23.94 15.67
C THR A 46 17.32 22.57 16.26
N GLN A 47 17.53 22.48 17.58
CA GLN A 47 17.80 21.22 18.27
C GLN A 47 16.55 20.33 18.28
N ASP A 48 15.38 20.89 18.62
CA ASP A 48 14.11 20.18 18.67
C ASP A 48 13.74 19.62 17.27
N MET A 49 13.92 20.40 16.20
CA MET A 49 13.70 19.93 14.82
C MET A 49 14.64 18.77 14.46
N LYS A 50 15.91 18.82 14.89
CA LYS A 50 16.88 17.76 14.62
C LYS A 50 16.52 16.47 15.38
N GLU A 51 16.13 16.59 16.65
CA GLU A 51 15.66 15.45 17.45
C GLU A 51 14.37 14.85 16.87
N GLU A 52 13.42 15.67 16.44
CA GLU A 52 12.18 15.20 15.85
C GLU A 52 12.43 14.46 14.52
N LEU A 53 13.34 14.96 13.69
CA LEU A 53 13.76 14.31 12.45
C LEU A 53 14.41 12.96 12.74
N GLN A 54 15.34 12.90 13.71
CA GLN A 54 15.98 11.64 14.14
C GLN A 54 14.96 10.64 14.70
N ARG A 55 14.00 11.08 15.53
CA ARG A 55 12.92 10.22 16.03
C ARG A 55 12.05 9.69 14.91
N LYS A 56 11.69 10.53 13.92
CA LYS A 56 10.92 10.10 12.75
C LYS A 56 11.67 9.06 11.91
N GLU A 57 12.97 9.23 11.73
CA GLU A 57 13.81 8.26 11.01
C GLU A 57 13.91 6.93 11.75
N GLN A 58 14.17 6.95 13.06
CA GLN A 58 14.23 5.74 13.89
C GLN A 58 12.89 4.99 13.91
N LEU A 59 11.76 5.72 14.00
CA LEU A 59 10.43 5.11 13.93
C LEU A 59 10.16 4.47 12.55
N LYS A 60 10.58 5.13 11.46
CA LYS A 60 10.47 4.57 10.11
C LYS A 60 11.32 3.31 9.95
N GLU A 61 12.56 3.31 10.43
CA GLU A 61 13.41 2.11 10.41
C GLU A 61 12.84 0.97 11.25
N ALA A 62 12.36 1.26 12.46
CA ALA A 62 11.73 0.27 13.31
C ALA A 62 10.46 -0.31 12.68
N ALA A 63 9.66 0.52 12.00
CA ALA A 63 8.48 0.08 11.27
C ALA A 63 8.82 -0.82 10.08
N LYS A 64 9.84 -0.46 9.28
CA LYS A 64 10.34 -1.29 8.17
C LYS A 64 10.82 -2.66 8.68
N LYS A 65 11.65 -2.66 9.72
CA LYS A 65 12.18 -3.90 10.33
C LYS A 65 11.09 -4.79 10.91
N LYS A 66 9.99 -4.22 11.44
CA LYS A 66 8.83 -4.99 11.90
C LYS A 66 8.05 -5.60 10.74
N ARG A 67 7.86 -4.85 9.65
CA ARG A 67 7.19 -5.35 8.43
C ARG A 67 7.96 -6.50 7.80
N GLU A 68 9.27 -6.33 7.59
CA GLU A 68 10.12 -7.39 7.03
C GLU A 68 10.07 -8.68 7.86
N LYS A 69 10.12 -8.56 9.20
CA LYS A 69 9.98 -9.72 10.09
C LYS A 69 8.61 -10.37 10.00
N GLN A 70 7.53 -9.59 9.89
CA GLN A 70 6.17 -10.12 9.74
C GLN A 70 6.02 -10.85 8.42
N GLU A 71 6.50 -10.26 7.31
CA GLU A 71 6.48 -10.87 5.99
C GLU A 71 7.29 -12.18 5.94
N GLU A 72 8.44 -12.24 6.63
CA GLU A 72 9.24 -13.46 6.75
C GLU A 72 8.51 -14.57 7.52
N ILE A 73 7.85 -14.20 8.62
CA ILE A 73 7.04 -15.14 9.42
C ILE A 73 5.86 -15.65 8.60
N GLU A 74 5.16 -14.77 7.89
CA GLU A 74 4.04 -15.14 7.03
C GLU A 74 4.47 -16.02 5.86
N ALA A 75 5.61 -15.73 5.22
CA ALA A 75 6.17 -16.55 4.15
C ALA A 75 6.51 -17.96 4.65
N LYS A 76 7.18 -18.05 5.81
CA LYS A 76 7.48 -19.34 6.47
C LYS A 76 6.21 -20.10 6.84
N ALA A 77 5.19 -19.42 7.36
CA ALA A 77 3.89 -20.02 7.68
C ALA A 77 3.18 -20.56 6.43
N ARG A 78 3.17 -19.79 5.32
CA ARG A 78 2.59 -20.22 4.03
C ARG A 78 3.31 -21.44 3.46
N ILE A 79 4.64 -21.48 3.52
CA ILE A 79 5.43 -22.64 3.07
C ILE A 79 5.12 -23.86 3.95
N LYS A 80 5.11 -23.69 5.27
CA LYS A 80 4.79 -24.78 6.20
C LYS A 80 3.39 -25.34 5.95
N ALA A 81 2.39 -24.48 5.73
CA ALA A 81 1.03 -24.89 5.40
C ALA A 81 0.95 -25.67 4.07
N LYS A 82 1.69 -25.26 3.04
CA LYS A 82 1.78 -26.00 1.77
C LYS A 82 2.41 -27.39 1.94
N ILE A 83 3.47 -27.48 2.74
CA ILE A 83 4.14 -28.77 3.04
C ILE A 83 3.21 -29.68 3.84
N GLU A 84 2.50 -29.14 4.82
CA GLU A 84 1.56 -29.91 5.63
C GLU A 84 0.37 -30.44 4.80
N ALA A 85 -0.19 -29.60 3.92
CA ALA A 85 -1.23 -30.02 2.99
C ALA A 85 -0.74 -31.12 2.02
N ASP A 86 0.46 -30.99 1.44
CA ASP A 86 1.02 -32.02 0.56
C ASP A 86 1.31 -33.32 1.32
N LYS A 87 1.82 -33.21 2.56
CA LYS A 87 2.08 -34.37 3.43
C LYS A 87 0.80 -35.09 3.83
N GLN A 88 -0.27 -34.37 4.15
CA GLN A 88 -1.58 -34.95 4.45
C GLN A 88 -2.19 -35.60 3.20
N ALA A 89 -2.09 -34.97 2.04
CA ALA A 89 -2.58 -35.55 0.78
C ALA A 89 -1.85 -36.85 0.42
N ARG A 90 -0.54 -36.93 0.63
CA ARG A 90 0.24 -38.17 0.43
C ARG A 90 -0.14 -39.27 1.43
N LYS A 91 -0.34 -38.92 2.70
CA LYS A 91 -0.81 -39.88 3.72
C LYS A 91 -2.19 -40.44 3.36
N LEU A 92 -3.14 -39.58 3.01
CA LEU A 92 -4.48 -40.00 2.62
C LEU A 92 -4.49 -40.87 1.35
N LYS A 93 -3.62 -40.61 0.38
CA LYS A 93 -3.46 -41.47 -0.81
C LYS A 93 -2.85 -42.83 -0.46
N ALA A 94 -1.81 -42.84 0.38
CA ALA A 94 -1.18 -44.09 0.81
C ALA A 94 -2.12 -44.94 1.69
N GLU A 95 -2.93 -44.32 2.55
CA GLU A 95 -3.94 -45.02 3.34
C GLU A 95 -5.07 -45.59 2.47
N LYS A 96 -5.52 -44.85 1.44
CA LYS A 96 -6.49 -45.34 0.46
C LYS A 96 -5.95 -46.52 -0.34
N GLU A 97 -4.74 -46.42 -0.85
CA GLU A 97 -4.10 -47.50 -1.63
C GLU A 97 -3.82 -48.73 -0.76
N LYS A 98 -3.44 -48.54 0.51
CA LYS A 98 -3.25 -49.64 1.47
C LYS A 98 -4.59 -50.30 1.83
N ALA A 99 -5.65 -49.51 2.01
CA ALA A 99 -7.00 -50.03 2.25
C ALA A 99 -7.56 -50.80 1.03
N GLU A 100 -7.29 -50.32 -0.19
CA GLU A 100 -7.64 -51.02 -1.44
C GLU A 100 -6.85 -52.34 -1.59
N ARG A 101 -5.61 -52.40 -1.11
CA ARG A 101 -4.76 -53.59 -1.16
C ARG A 101 -5.07 -54.64 -0.07
N GLU A 102 -5.56 -54.21 1.09
CA GLU A 102 -5.95 -55.11 2.20
C GLU A 102 -7.38 -55.68 2.05
N GLY A 103 -8.09 -55.39 0.95
CA GLY A 103 -9.31 -56.11 0.56
C GLY A 103 -10.46 -56.01 1.56
N ARG A 104 -10.46 -54.99 2.43
CA ARG A 104 -11.58 -54.74 3.35
C ARG A 104 -12.58 -53.83 2.65
N VAL A 105 -13.45 -54.47 1.87
CA VAL A 105 -14.72 -53.89 1.41
C VAL A 105 -15.51 -53.47 2.66
N LEU A 106 -15.38 -52.20 3.05
CA LEU A 106 -16.41 -51.56 3.86
C LEU A 106 -17.37 -50.93 2.86
N GLU A 107 -18.40 -51.72 2.58
CA GLU A 107 -19.76 -51.34 2.21
C GLU A 107 -19.88 -50.00 1.48
N GLU A 108 -20.01 -50.13 0.17
CA GLU A 108 -20.84 -49.28 -0.65
C GLU A 108 -22.13 -48.90 0.10
N GLN A 109 -22.19 -47.70 0.66
CA GLN A 109 -23.46 -47.05 0.93
C GLN A 109 -23.62 -45.84 0.02
N LYS A 110 -24.36 -46.14 -1.05
CA LYS A 110 -25.14 -45.26 -1.93
C LYS A 110 -24.34 -44.34 -2.86
N ALA A 111 -24.19 -44.87 -4.06
CA ALA A 111 -24.51 -44.15 -5.28
C ALA A 111 -25.66 -43.13 -5.06
N GLN A 112 -25.31 -41.85 -5.18
CA GLN A 112 -26.22 -40.81 -5.63
C GLN A 112 -25.71 -40.34 -7.00
N PRO A 113 -26.63 -40.03 -7.93
CA PRO A 113 -26.29 -39.87 -9.32
C PRO A 113 -25.41 -38.64 -9.53
N THR A 114 -24.54 -38.76 -10.52
CA THR A 114 -23.76 -37.70 -11.16
C THR A 114 -24.42 -36.31 -11.03
N PRO A 115 -23.78 -35.32 -10.37
CA PRO A 115 -24.05 -33.94 -10.68
C PRO A 115 -23.24 -33.62 -11.92
N ALA A 116 -23.94 -33.46 -13.04
CA ALA A 116 -23.50 -32.58 -14.11
C ALA A 116 -22.90 -31.31 -13.51
N ALA A 117 -21.81 -30.85 -14.12
CA ALA A 117 -21.08 -29.62 -13.79
C ALA A 117 -21.95 -28.59 -13.04
N ALA A 118 -21.89 -28.63 -11.71
CA ALA A 118 -22.54 -27.62 -10.90
C ALA A 118 -21.72 -26.33 -11.07
N PRO A 119 -22.35 -25.20 -11.42
CA PRO A 119 -21.67 -23.93 -11.54
C PRO A 119 -21.06 -23.62 -10.17
N VAL A 120 -19.74 -23.41 -10.16
CA VAL A 120 -19.00 -23.01 -8.95
C VAL A 120 -19.75 -21.87 -8.30
N ALA A 121 -20.33 -22.18 -7.12
CA ALA A 121 -21.09 -21.26 -6.33
C ALA A 121 -20.27 -19.98 -6.14
N SER A 122 -20.90 -18.87 -6.48
CA SER A 122 -20.47 -17.50 -6.26
C SER A 122 -20.07 -17.32 -4.79
N LYS A 123 -18.77 -17.48 -4.54
CA LYS A 123 -18.14 -17.05 -3.31
C LYS A 123 -18.35 -15.53 -3.19
N PRO A 124 -18.68 -15.00 -2.01
CA PRO A 124 -19.01 -13.58 -1.86
C PRO A 124 -17.91 -12.71 -2.45
N ALA A 125 -18.32 -11.57 -3.00
CA ALA A 125 -17.50 -10.54 -3.65
C ALA A 125 -16.47 -9.86 -2.71
N SER A 126 -15.82 -10.62 -1.83
CA SER A 126 -14.62 -10.21 -1.12
C SER A 126 -13.45 -10.27 -2.10
N ALA A 127 -13.30 -9.20 -2.89
CA ALA A 127 -12.14 -8.84 -3.70
C ALA A 127 -11.24 -10.01 -4.13
N TYR A 128 -11.60 -10.69 -5.22
CA TYR A 128 -10.66 -11.56 -5.91
C TYR A 128 -9.38 -10.78 -6.20
N THR A 129 -8.24 -11.24 -5.68
CA THR A 129 -6.92 -10.62 -5.91
C THR A 129 -6.27 -11.14 -7.20
N GLU A 130 -6.78 -12.26 -7.71
CA GLU A 130 -6.31 -12.94 -8.91
C GLU A 130 -7.48 -13.20 -9.86
N THR A 131 -7.21 -13.18 -11.15
CA THR A 131 -8.12 -13.56 -12.22
C THR A 131 -7.52 -14.63 -13.12
N ARG A 132 -8.36 -15.57 -13.56
CA ARG A 132 -8.00 -16.60 -14.53
C ARG A 132 -8.41 -16.15 -15.93
N LEU A 133 -7.43 -15.94 -16.80
CA LEU A 133 -7.65 -15.60 -18.21
C LEU A 133 -7.43 -16.81 -19.12
N ARG A 134 -8.39 -17.03 -20.01
CA ARG A 134 -8.28 -17.91 -21.17
C ARG A 134 -7.94 -17.06 -22.40
N LEU A 135 -6.77 -17.29 -22.97
CA LEU A 135 -6.21 -16.57 -24.11
C LEU A 135 -6.20 -17.52 -25.31
N MET A 136 -7.06 -17.28 -26.28
CA MET A 136 -7.10 -18.06 -27.52
C MET A 136 -6.12 -17.45 -28.51
N THR A 137 -4.92 -18.01 -28.63
CA THR A 137 -3.90 -17.61 -29.60
C THR A 137 -4.00 -18.47 -30.86
N PRO A 138 -3.45 -18.04 -32.01
CA PRO A 138 -3.37 -18.88 -33.20
C PRO A 138 -2.55 -20.16 -32.98
N SER A 139 -1.59 -20.13 -32.05
CA SER A 139 -0.76 -21.29 -31.68
C SER A 139 -1.48 -22.27 -30.74
N GLY A 140 -2.56 -21.84 -30.08
CA GLY A 140 -3.32 -22.66 -29.15
C GLY A 140 -4.04 -21.87 -28.07
N ASN A 141 -4.67 -22.58 -27.14
CA ASN A 141 -5.36 -21.96 -26.03
C ASN A 141 -4.47 -21.95 -24.78
N VAL A 142 -4.11 -20.75 -24.32
CA VAL A 142 -3.28 -20.52 -23.14
C VAL A 142 -4.17 -20.11 -21.97
N ILE A 143 -4.03 -20.78 -20.83
CA ILE A 143 -4.77 -20.44 -19.61
C ILE A 143 -3.77 -19.99 -18.55
N LYS A 144 -3.88 -18.74 -18.12
CA LYS A 144 -3.00 -18.13 -17.12
C LYS A 144 -3.78 -17.43 -16.03
N SER A 145 -3.17 -17.33 -14.86
CA SER A 145 -3.68 -16.55 -13.74
C SER A 145 -2.84 -15.28 -13.59
N PHE A 146 -3.51 -14.14 -13.49
CA PHE A 146 -2.88 -12.83 -13.33
C PHE A 146 -3.49 -12.11 -12.13
N PRO A 147 -2.73 -11.27 -11.42
CA PRO A 147 -3.30 -10.30 -10.48
C PRO A 147 -4.40 -9.43 -11.12
N VAL A 148 -5.38 -8.97 -10.34
CA VAL A 148 -6.49 -8.16 -10.89
C VAL A 148 -6.07 -6.76 -11.37
N ASP A 149 -4.96 -6.25 -10.86
CA ASP A 149 -4.42 -4.93 -11.21
C ASP A 149 -3.48 -4.98 -12.43
N THR A 150 -3.28 -6.15 -13.04
CA THR A 150 -2.47 -6.25 -14.26
C THR A 150 -3.18 -5.61 -15.43
N THR A 151 -2.39 -5.03 -16.33
CA THR A 151 -2.87 -4.41 -17.56
C THR A 151 -2.92 -5.41 -18.70
N LEU A 152 -3.73 -5.14 -19.72
CA LEU A 152 -3.71 -5.93 -20.97
C LEU A 152 -2.33 -5.90 -21.64
N PHE A 153 -1.57 -4.83 -21.47
CA PHE A 153 -0.19 -4.73 -21.95
C PHE A 153 0.72 -5.80 -21.34
N GLU A 154 0.67 -5.99 -20.02
CA GLU A 154 1.44 -7.03 -19.34
C GLU A 154 1.04 -8.44 -19.78
N VAL A 155 -0.26 -8.65 -20.02
CA VAL A 155 -0.77 -9.91 -20.58
C VAL A 155 -0.22 -10.14 -21.99
N ALA A 156 -0.17 -9.12 -22.83
CA ALA A 156 0.42 -9.19 -24.15
C ALA A 156 1.92 -9.52 -24.09
N ALA A 157 2.68 -8.86 -23.19
CA ALA A 157 4.09 -9.15 -22.97
C ALA A 157 4.33 -10.60 -22.52
N ALA A 158 3.47 -11.12 -21.62
CA ALA A 158 3.54 -12.50 -21.16
C ALA A 158 3.23 -13.53 -22.26
N LEU A 159 2.47 -13.16 -23.29
CA LEU A 159 2.21 -13.98 -24.48
C LEU A 159 3.36 -13.88 -25.49
N GLN A 160 3.97 -12.70 -25.65
CA GLN A 160 5.14 -12.50 -26.50
C GLN A 160 6.35 -13.32 -26.03
N GLN A 161 6.54 -13.46 -24.72
CA GLN A 161 7.56 -14.35 -24.15
C GLN A 161 7.35 -15.83 -24.51
N GLU A 162 6.11 -16.23 -24.77
CA GLU A 162 5.76 -17.58 -25.25
C GLU A 162 5.82 -17.72 -26.77
N GLY A 163 6.26 -16.68 -27.47
CA GLY A 163 6.36 -16.66 -28.93
C GLY A 163 5.06 -16.32 -29.65
N ASN A 164 4.03 -15.85 -28.94
CA ASN A 164 2.78 -15.39 -29.56
C ASN A 164 2.82 -13.87 -29.76
N GLN A 165 2.75 -13.41 -31.01
CA GLN A 165 2.55 -11.99 -31.30
C GLN A 165 1.11 -11.60 -31.01
N VAL A 166 0.95 -10.45 -30.35
CA VAL A 166 -0.36 -9.93 -29.91
C VAL A 166 -0.52 -8.54 -30.49
N ASN A 167 -1.47 -8.38 -31.42
CA ASN A 167 -1.79 -7.09 -32.03
C ASN A 167 -3.09 -6.53 -31.47
N SER A 168 -4.06 -7.39 -31.19
CA SER A 168 -5.36 -7.00 -30.63
C SER A 168 -5.92 -8.09 -29.71
N PHE A 169 -6.78 -7.68 -28.76
CA PHE A 169 -7.58 -8.62 -27.99
C PHE A 169 -9.05 -8.47 -28.34
N THR A 170 -9.74 -9.56 -28.62
CA THR A 170 -11.17 -9.58 -28.89
C THR A 170 -11.90 -10.38 -27.82
N GLN A 171 -12.82 -9.73 -27.12
CA GLN A 171 -13.77 -10.36 -26.21
C GLN A 171 -14.98 -10.86 -27.00
N THR A 172 -15.42 -12.09 -26.72
CA THR A 172 -16.57 -12.69 -27.44
C THR A 172 -17.91 -12.15 -26.93
N PHE A 173 -18.04 -11.90 -25.62
CA PHE A 173 -19.28 -11.45 -24.99
C PHE A 173 -19.03 -10.49 -23.82
N PRO A 174 -19.59 -9.27 -23.83
CA PRO A 174 -20.05 -8.56 -25.04
C PRO A 174 -18.92 -8.44 -26.07
N LYS A 175 -19.25 -8.43 -27.36
CA LYS A 175 -18.24 -8.32 -28.42
C LYS A 175 -17.53 -6.97 -28.30
N LYS A 176 -16.29 -6.98 -27.87
CA LYS A 176 -15.44 -5.79 -27.75
C LYS A 176 -14.04 -6.11 -28.27
N VAL A 177 -13.52 -5.24 -29.12
CA VAL A 177 -12.15 -5.33 -29.61
C VAL A 177 -11.33 -4.27 -28.86
N PHE A 178 -10.23 -4.69 -28.27
CA PHE A 178 -9.26 -3.85 -27.59
C PHE A 178 -8.05 -3.69 -28.50
N ASN A 179 -7.77 -2.43 -28.85
CA ASN A 179 -6.59 -2.07 -29.60
C ASN A 179 -5.46 -1.66 -28.64
N GLN A 180 -4.28 -1.35 -29.16
CA GLN A 180 -3.13 -0.92 -28.35
C GLN A 180 -3.44 0.29 -27.44
N GLU A 181 -4.37 1.15 -27.84
CA GLU A 181 -4.83 2.29 -27.03
C GLU A 181 -5.53 1.86 -25.73
N ASP A 182 -6.23 0.72 -25.75
CA ASP A 182 -6.95 0.16 -24.61
C ASP A 182 -6.06 -0.70 -23.70
N PHE A 183 -4.81 -0.95 -24.09
CA PHE A 183 -3.94 -1.89 -23.37
C PHE A 183 -3.51 -1.38 -21.98
N GLY A 184 -3.73 -0.10 -21.70
CA GLY A 184 -3.51 0.50 -20.38
C GLY A 184 -4.59 0.16 -19.35
N ALA A 185 -5.75 -0.36 -19.77
CA ALA A 185 -6.82 -0.75 -18.85
C ALA A 185 -6.47 -2.02 -18.07
N THR A 186 -6.88 -2.06 -16.80
CA THR A 186 -6.64 -3.21 -15.92
C THR A 186 -7.70 -4.30 -16.09
N LEU A 187 -7.35 -5.54 -15.75
CA LEU A 187 -8.31 -6.66 -15.82
C LEU A 187 -9.54 -6.45 -14.92
N LYS A 188 -9.37 -5.71 -13.83
CA LYS A 188 -10.45 -5.28 -12.93
C LYS A 188 -11.40 -4.29 -13.60
N GLU A 189 -10.88 -3.27 -14.28
CA GLU A 189 -11.68 -2.26 -14.99
C GLU A 189 -12.46 -2.86 -16.15
N LEU A 190 -11.88 -3.86 -16.81
CA LEU A 190 -12.52 -4.57 -17.93
C LEU A 190 -13.50 -5.65 -17.47
N GLY A 191 -13.62 -5.91 -16.16
CA GLY A 191 -14.57 -6.88 -15.62
C GLY A 191 -14.18 -8.33 -15.88
N PHE A 192 -12.91 -8.64 -16.11
CA PHE A 192 -12.43 -10.01 -16.31
C PHE A 192 -12.24 -10.78 -14.99
N VAL A 193 -12.84 -10.32 -13.89
CA VAL A 193 -12.68 -10.90 -12.55
C VAL A 193 -13.97 -11.64 -12.17
N PRO A 194 -13.92 -12.91 -11.73
CA PRO A 194 -12.74 -13.74 -11.42
C PRO A 194 -12.15 -14.50 -12.62
N SER A 195 -12.82 -14.47 -13.78
CA SER A 195 -12.36 -15.15 -14.99
C SER A 195 -12.76 -14.41 -16.26
N GLY A 196 -11.91 -14.45 -17.28
CA GLY A 196 -12.17 -13.86 -18.59
C GLY A 196 -11.70 -14.74 -19.74
N SER A 197 -12.26 -14.50 -20.93
CA SER A 197 -11.84 -15.16 -22.17
C SER A 197 -11.63 -14.12 -23.26
N LEU A 198 -10.42 -14.11 -23.83
CA LEU A 198 -10.01 -13.20 -24.88
C LEU A 198 -9.42 -14.00 -26.04
N ILE A 199 -9.74 -13.56 -27.25
CA ILE A 199 -9.14 -14.04 -28.50
C ILE A 199 -8.02 -13.09 -28.84
N VAL A 200 -6.85 -13.63 -29.16
CA VAL A 200 -5.67 -12.87 -29.56
C VAL A 200 -5.65 -12.81 -31.08
N GLY A 201 -5.59 -11.59 -31.62
CA GLY A 201 -5.47 -11.31 -33.05
C GLY A 201 -4.28 -10.42 -33.37
#